data_AF-A0A9Q0NDM5-F1
#
_entry.id   AF-A0A9Q0NDM5-F1
#
_cell.length_a   1.000
_cell.length_b   1.000
_cell.length_c   1.000
_cell.angle_alpha   90.00
_cell.angle_beta   90.00
_cell.angle_gamma   90.00
#
_symmetry.space_group_name_H-M   'P 1'
#
loop_
_entity.id
_entity.type
_entity.pdbx_description
1 polymer ?
#
loop_
_entity_poly.entity_id
_entity_poly.type
_entity_poly.pdbx_seq_one_letter_code
_entity_poly.pdbx_strand_id
1 'polypeptide(L)'
;MSILCERPDAEFFPTIPDLHDAVHSFAANEVTSKLALLGDLFARHGVTQNFGLSMVHRHFDISKEEVLVETLNDLNSVSVTSPWIIKDESLGEPDTETLWKMHETKMKDYVVPQTWSYDKSGHLKSFEYLATDSPMQAPPQTFVSELYAELKKLGLEENLGIRRIEHVRGQPTWETTPDGTRSNVVVFGAIPEELKKENYVTVLWYFDDDGSLHQEFFIE
;
A
#
# COMPACT_ATOMS: atom_id res chain seq x y z
N MET A 1 8.87 13.32 17.50
CA MET A 1 8.82 13.54 16.03
C MET A 1 9.48 12.33 15.39
N SER A 2 8.83 11.74 14.40
CA SER A 2 9.33 10.56 13.70
C SER A 2 10.32 10.96 12.60
N ILE A 3 11.28 10.09 12.33
CA ILE A 3 12.29 10.27 11.27
C ILE A 3 11.68 9.83 9.94
N LEU A 4 11.58 10.73 8.97
CA LEU A 4 11.15 10.39 7.62
C LEU A 4 12.35 9.84 6.82
N CYS A 5 12.31 8.56 6.46
CA CYS A 5 13.44 7.89 5.81
C CYS A 5 13.57 8.21 4.32
N GLU A 6 12.49 8.64 3.65
CA GLU A 6 12.49 9.05 2.25
C GLU A 6 11.50 10.21 2.08
N ARG A 7 11.92 11.27 1.40
CA ARG A 7 11.04 12.41 1.14
C ARG A 7 10.04 12.06 0.04
N PRO A 8 8.72 12.27 0.25
CA PRO A 8 7.72 12.02 -0.77
C PRO A 8 7.90 12.95 -1.97
N ASP A 9 7.59 12.40 -3.14
CA ASP A 9 7.51 13.14 -4.38
C ASP A 9 6.10 13.75 -4.49
N ALA A 10 5.98 15.01 -4.09
CA ALA A 10 4.70 15.72 -4.03
C ALA A 10 4.01 15.84 -5.40
N GLU A 11 4.76 15.75 -6.50
CA GLU A 11 4.21 15.78 -7.86
C GLU A 11 3.76 14.39 -8.34
N PHE A 12 4.20 13.33 -7.66
CA PHE A 12 3.86 11.96 -8.02
C PHE A 12 2.50 11.51 -7.47
N PHE A 13 2.20 11.82 -6.20
CA PHE A 13 0.94 11.38 -5.58
C PHE A 13 -0.33 11.80 -6.36
N PRO A 14 -0.43 13.02 -6.92
CA PRO A 14 -1.59 13.41 -7.74
C PRO A 14 -1.76 12.60 -9.04
N THR A 15 -0.75 11.83 -9.43
CA THR A 15 -0.82 10.96 -10.62
C THR A 15 -1.40 9.58 -10.32
N ILE A 16 -1.52 9.23 -9.04
CA ILE A 16 -2.13 7.97 -8.60
C ILE A 16 -3.65 8.10 -8.81
N PRO A 17 -4.30 7.14 -9.50
CA PRO A 17 -5.74 7.19 -9.73
C PRO A 17 -6.51 7.02 -8.42
N ASP A 18 -7.72 7.57 -8.32
CA ASP A 18 -8.63 7.15 -7.25
C ASP A 18 -9.03 5.68 -7.44
N LEU A 19 -9.57 5.08 -6.38
CA LEU A 19 -9.93 3.66 -6.41
C LEU A 19 -10.91 3.31 -7.53
N HIS A 20 -11.91 4.12 -7.82
CA HIS A 20 -12.91 3.78 -8.82
C HIS A 20 -12.29 3.72 -10.22
N ASP A 21 -11.44 4.70 -10.54
CA ASP A 21 -10.67 4.70 -11.78
C ASP A 21 -9.68 3.53 -11.84
N ALA A 22 -9.02 3.21 -10.72
CA ALA A 22 -8.11 2.07 -10.61
C ALA A 22 -8.83 0.75 -10.87
N VAL A 23 -10.00 0.52 -10.25
CA VAL A 23 -10.83 -0.68 -10.41
C VAL A 23 -11.27 -0.85 -11.86
N HIS A 24 -11.76 0.22 -12.49
CA HIS A 24 -12.14 0.18 -13.90
C HIS A 24 -10.95 -0.16 -14.80
N SER A 25 -9.80 0.46 -14.58
CA SER A 25 -8.56 0.15 -15.33
C SER A 25 -8.09 -1.28 -15.10
N PHE A 26 -8.19 -1.78 -13.86
CA PHE A 26 -7.79 -3.13 -13.49
C PHE A 26 -8.64 -4.20 -14.18
N ALA A 27 -9.96 -3.97 -14.24
CA ALA A 27 -10.88 -4.84 -14.95
C ALA A 27 -10.62 -4.80 -16.47
N ALA A 28 -10.46 -3.60 -17.04
CA ALA A 28 -10.25 -3.41 -18.48
C ALA A 28 -8.95 -4.07 -19.00
N ASN A 29 -7.91 -4.14 -18.16
CA ASN A 29 -6.61 -4.71 -18.51
C ASN A 29 -6.47 -6.20 -18.14
N GLU A 30 -7.54 -6.84 -17.65
CA GLU A 30 -7.58 -8.25 -17.25
C GLU A 30 -6.47 -8.62 -16.25
N VAL A 31 -6.09 -7.70 -15.36
CA VAL A 31 -4.88 -7.80 -14.55
C VAL A 31 -4.85 -9.07 -13.70
N THR A 32 -5.98 -9.44 -13.09
CA THR A 32 -6.11 -10.66 -12.27
C THR A 32 -5.66 -11.93 -12.99
N SER A 33 -5.93 -12.04 -14.30
CA SER A 33 -5.56 -13.21 -15.10
C SER A 33 -4.05 -13.33 -15.35
N LYS A 34 -3.31 -12.23 -15.19
CA LYS A 34 -1.88 -12.12 -15.49
C LYS A 34 -1.01 -12.18 -14.24
N LEU A 35 -1.57 -12.00 -13.03
CA LEU A 35 -0.82 -11.93 -11.77
C LEU A 35 0.06 -13.17 -11.52
N ALA A 36 -0.46 -14.37 -11.81
CA ALA A 36 0.26 -15.62 -11.59
C ALA A 36 1.56 -15.72 -12.43
N LEU A 37 1.68 -14.95 -13.52
CA LEU A 37 2.87 -14.91 -14.36
C LEU A 37 4.07 -14.24 -13.67
N LEU A 38 3.83 -13.49 -12.59
CA LEU A 38 4.86 -12.75 -11.86
C LEU A 38 5.47 -13.55 -10.71
N GLY A 39 4.89 -14.69 -10.33
CA GLY A 39 5.28 -15.45 -9.13
C GLY A 39 6.73 -15.96 -9.16
N ASP A 40 7.18 -16.50 -10.30
CA ASP A 40 8.57 -16.96 -10.46
C ASP A 40 9.57 -15.82 -10.22
N LEU A 41 9.25 -14.60 -10.65
CA LEU A 41 10.10 -13.44 -10.43
C LEU A 41 10.23 -13.14 -8.93
N PHE A 42 9.13 -13.11 -8.18
CA PHE A 42 9.17 -12.90 -6.73
C PHE A 42 9.98 -13.99 -6.00
N ALA A 43 9.76 -15.25 -6.35
CA ALA A 43 10.47 -16.39 -5.78
C ALA A 43 11.98 -16.33 -6.08
N ARG A 44 12.38 -16.08 -7.34
CA ARG A 44 13.80 -15.97 -7.74
C ARG A 44 14.57 -14.87 -7.03
N HIS A 45 13.91 -13.74 -6.73
CA HIS A 45 14.54 -12.63 -6.01
C HIS A 45 14.47 -12.78 -4.48
N GLY A 46 13.76 -13.80 -3.96
CA GLY A 46 13.66 -14.06 -2.53
C GLY A 46 12.93 -12.97 -1.74
N VAL A 47 11.97 -12.31 -2.37
CA VAL A 47 11.24 -11.14 -1.81
C VAL A 47 9.82 -11.47 -1.31
N THR A 48 9.38 -12.72 -1.48
CA THR A 48 8.05 -13.27 -1.16
C THR A 48 7.57 -13.05 0.27
N GLN A 49 8.50 -12.90 1.21
CA GLN A 49 8.20 -12.70 2.63
C GLN A 49 8.00 -11.22 2.99
N ASN A 50 8.51 -10.30 2.16
CA ASN A 50 8.56 -8.87 2.46
C ASN A 50 7.67 -8.04 1.53
N PHE A 51 7.53 -8.46 0.28
CA PHE A 51 6.88 -7.66 -0.76
C PHE A 51 5.83 -8.46 -1.51
N GLY A 52 4.74 -7.77 -1.83
CA GLY A 52 3.66 -8.21 -2.71
C GLY A 52 3.36 -7.16 -3.77
N LEU A 53 2.28 -7.39 -4.50
CA LEU A 53 1.74 -6.47 -5.49
C LEU A 53 0.50 -5.78 -4.94
N SER A 54 0.36 -4.49 -5.19
CA SER A 54 -0.86 -3.74 -4.88
C SER A 54 -1.47 -3.15 -6.15
N MET A 55 -2.79 -3.00 -6.17
CA MET A 55 -3.46 -2.13 -7.13
C MET A 55 -3.03 -0.70 -6.82
N VAL A 56 -2.53 0.02 -7.82
CA VAL A 56 -2.13 1.42 -7.64
C VAL A 56 -3.39 2.27 -7.55
N HIS A 57 -3.69 2.79 -6.37
CA HIS A 57 -4.83 3.67 -6.14
C HIS A 57 -4.59 4.58 -4.93
N ARG A 58 -5.45 5.59 -4.76
CA ARG A 58 -5.56 6.44 -3.57
C ARG A 58 -7.01 6.54 -3.12
N HIS A 59 -7.22 6.64 -1.81
CA HIS A 59 -8.56 6.81 -1.24
C HIS A 59 -9.02 8.28 -1.24
N PHE A 60 -8.07 9.22 -1.14
CA PHE A 60 -8.36 10.66 -1.09
C PHE A 60 -7.14 11.51 -1.48
N ASP A 61 -7.38 12.79 -1.73
CA ASP A 61 -6.34 13.77 -2.04
C ASP A 61 -5.53 14.21 -0.81
N ILE A 62 -4.23 14.46 -1.03
CA ILE A 62 -3.35 15.12 -0.07
C ILE A 62 -2.69 16.36 -0.69
N SER A 63 -2.31 17.31 0.17
CA SER A 63 -1.50 18.46 -0.20
C SER A 63 -0.02 18.08 -0.34
N LYS A 64 0.76 18.96 -0.98
CA LYS A 64 2.21 18.77 -1.15
C LYS A 64 3.01 18.85 0.16
N GLU A 65 2.39 19.38 1.21
CA GLU A 65 2.93 19.43 2.58
C GLU A 65 2.55 18.21 3.41
N GLU A 66 1.83 17.25 2.82
CA GLU A 66 1.36 16.04 3.50
C GLU A 66 1.97 14.77 2.91
N VAL A 67 1.94 13.72 3.73
CA VAL A 67 2.28 12.36 3.34
C VAL A 67 1.30 11.37 3.95
N LEU A 68 0.93 10.32 3.22
CA LEU A 68 0.10 9.26 3.79
C LEU A 68 0.95 8.32 4.64
N VAL A 69 0.58 8.20 5.92
CA VAL A 69 1.25 7.32 6.87
C VAL A 69 0.25 6.33 7.44
N GLU A 70 0.46 5.06 7.12
CA GLU A 70 -0.15 3.88 7.73
C GLU A 70 0.50 3.57 9.06
N THR A 71 -0.33 3.28 10.06
CA THR A 71 0.12 3.05 11.43
C THR A 71 -0.71 1.99 12.12
N LEU A 72 -0.05 1.10 12.85
CA LEU A 72 -0.71 -0.01 13.52
C LEU A 72 -0.99 0.35 14.98
N ASN A 73 -2.10 -0.16 15.51
CA ASN A 73 -2.31 -0.16 16.95
C ASN A 73 -1.40 -1.19 17.64
N ASP A 74 -1.26 -1.09 18.97
CA ASP A 74 -0.36 -1.97 19.73
C ASP A 74 -0.68 -3.46 19.62
N LEU A 75 -1.92 -3.80 19.25
CA LEU A 75 -2.39 -5.17 19.08
C LEU A 75 -2.20 -5.68 17.64
N ASN A 76 -1.71 -4.86 16.71
CA ASN A 76 -1.66 -5.14 15.27
C ASN A 76 -3.00 -5.66 14.71
N SER A 77 -4.10 -5.13 15.25
CA SER A 77 -5.47 -5.55 14.92
C SER A 77 -6.22 -4.53 14.06
N VAL A 78 -5.70 -3.29 14.02
CA VAL A 78 -6.19 -2.20 13.18
C VAL A 78 -4.99 -1.42 12.69
N SER A 79 -4.99 -1.03 11.42
CA SER A 79 -4.12 0.02 10.91
C SER A 79 -4.95 1.21 10.42
N VAL A 80 -4.39 2.40 10.62
CA VAL A 80 -4.98 3.67 10.19
C VAL A 80 -3.98 4.39 9.31
N THR A 81 -4.39 4.70 8.08
CA THR A 81 -3.65 5.53 7.13
C THR A 81 -4.23 6.93 7.12
N SER A 82 -3.39 7.94 7.37
CA SER A 82 -3.82 9.34 7.45
C SER A 82 -2.74 10.30 6.94
N PRO A 83 -3.11 11.53 6.49
CA PRO A 83 -2.16 12.58 6.17
C PRO A 83 -1.38 13.04 7.40
N TRP A 84 -0.05 13.10 7.26
CA TRP A 84 0.85 13.68 8.25
C TRP A 84 1.55 14.89 7.63
N ILE A 85 1.70 15.97 8.41
CA ILE A 85 2.35 17.19 7.94
C ILE A 85 3.87 17.01 7.93
N ILE A 86 4.48 17.31 6.78
CA ILE A 86 5.93 17.33 6.60
C ILE A 86 6.50 18.61 7.21
N LYS A 87 7.44 18.48 8.14
CA LYS A 87 8.16 19.58 8.79
C LYS A 87 9.67 19.38 8.61
N ASP A 88 10.23 20.00 7.58
CA ASP A 88 11.62 19.82 7.15
C ASP A 88 11.96 18.34 6.89
N GLU A 89 12.88 17.73 7.64
CA GLU A 89 13.28 16.31 7.55
C GLU A 89 12.50 15.41 8.55
N SER A 90 11.55 15.98 9.27
CA SER A 90 10.76 15.29 10.29
C SER A 90 9.28 15.31 9.94
N LEU A 91 8.52 14.40 10.53
CA LEU A 91 7.07 14.45 10.44
C LEU A 91 6.46 15.02 11.72
N GLY A 92 5.46 15.87 11.51
CA GLY A 92 4.51 16.27 12.53
C GLY A 92 3.57 15.13 12.91
N GLU A 93 2.59 15.46 13.75
CA GLU A 93 1.50 14.55 14.10
C GLU A 93 0.48 14.45 12.93
N PRO A 94 -0.31 13.37 12.86
CA PRO A 94 -1.41 13.22 11.90
C PRO A 94 -2.39 14.38 11.95
N ASP A 95 -2.95 14.77 10.79
CA ASP A 95 -3.96 15.83 10.64
C ASP A 95 -5.36 15.44 11.17
N THR A 96 -5.49 14.33 11.90
CA THR A 96 -6.79 13.81 12.33
C THR A 96 -6.74 13.35 13.78
N GLU A 97 -7.04 14.27 14.71
CA GLU A 97 -7.11 13.95 16.14
C GLU A 97 -8.18 12.89 16.50
N THR A 98 -9.05 12.46 15.59
CA THR A 98 -10.18 11.59 15.90
C THR A 98 -9.92 10.10 15.69
N LEU A 99 -9.51 9.64 14.49
CA LEU A 99 -9.42 8.20 14.21
C LEU A 99 -8.14 7.56 14.75
N TRP A 100 -7.02 8.26 14.63
CA TRP A 100 -5.74 7.87 15.24
C TRP A 100 -5.90 7.54 16.74
N LYS A 101 -6.47 8.48 17.49
CA LYS A 101 -6.68 8.32 18.93
C LYS A 101 -7.75 7.29 19.25
N MET A 102 -8.80 7.18 18.42
CA MET A 102 -9.88 6.21 18.61
C MET A 102 -9.40 4.75 18.48
N HIS A 103 -8.45 4.49 17.59
CA HIS A 103 -7.89 3.15 17.39
C HIS A 103 -6.62 2.87 18.21
N GLU A 104 -6.29 3.75 19.16
CA GLU A 104 -5.14 3.61 20.07
C GLU A 104 -3.80 3.43 19.33
N THR A 105 -3.65 4.04 18.15
CA THR A 105 -2.37 4.03 17.42
C THR A 105 -1.36 4.95 18.11
N LYS A 106 -0.07 4.62 17.98
CA LYS A 106 1.02 5.31 18.67
C LYS A 106 2.08 5.81 17.72
N MET A 107 2.67 6.95 18.06
CA MET A 107 3.84 7.48 17.34
C MET A 107 4.96 6.44 17.36
N LYS A 108 5.67 6.34 16.26
CA LYS A 108 6.80 5.43 16.07
C LYS A 108 8.06 6.23 15.73
N ASP A 109 9.22 5.59 15.85
CA ASP A 109 10.50 6.28 15.68
C ASP A 109 10.80 6.64 14.22
N TYR A 110 10.36 5.81 13.28
CA TYR A 110 10.63 5.94 11.85
C TYR A 110 9.34 5.97 11.04
N VAL A 111 9.39 6.66 9.90
CA VAL A 111 8.40 6.56 8.83
C VAL A 111 9.13 6.16 7.55
N VAL A 112 8.77 4.98 7.05
CA VAL A 112 9.43 4.32 5.92
C VAL A 112 8.45 4.13 4.76
N PRO A 113 8.91 4.08 3.51
CA PRO A 113 8.04 3.72 2.39
C PRO A 113 7.36 2.36 2.58
N GLN A 114 6.08 2.29 2.23
CA GLN A 114 5.19 1.13 2.39
C GLN A 114 4.67 0.63 1.04
N THR A 115 4.25 1.56 0.18
CA THR A 115 3.69 1.29 -1.13
C THR A 115 4.38 2.15 -2.18
N TRP A 116 4.69 1.55 -3.33
CA TRP A 116 5.36 2.20 -4.45
C TRP A 116 4.65 1.91 -5.78
N SER A 117 4.76 2.86 -6.70
CA SER A 117 4.32 2.70 -8.10
C SER A 117 5.40 3.22 -9.05
N TYR A 118 5.33 2.81 -10.32
CA TYR A 118 6.26 3.27 -11.35
C TYR A 118 5.76 4.58 -11.96
N ASP A 119 6.66 5.55 -12.11
CA ASP A 119 6.40 6.73 -12.93
C ASP A 119 6.45 6.39 -14.43
N LYS A 120 6.06 7.35 -15.28
CA LYS A 120 6.07 7.19 -16.75
C LYS A 120 7.46 6.91 -17.34
N SER A 121 8.53 7.17 -16.58
CA SER A 121 9.91 6.89 -16.97
C SER A 121 10.38 5.51 -16.48
N GLY A 122 9.57 4.81 -15.69
CA GLY A 122 9.90 3.52 -15.08
C GLY A 122 10.68 3.62 -13.77
N HIS A 123 10.73 4.79 -13.13
CA HIS A 123 11.32 4.90 -11.80
C HIS A 123 10.28 4.53 -10.75
N LEU A 124 10.69 3.74 -9.77
CA LEU A 124 9.86 3.39 -8.64
C LEU A 124 9.78 4.58 -7.67
N LYS A 125 8.56 4.96 -7.29
CA LYS A 125 8.25 6.11 -6.43
C LYS A 125 7.34 5.67 -5.30
N SER A 126 7.71 6.02 -4.07
CA SER A 126 6.87 5.78 -2.90
C SER A 126 5.70 6.77 -2.88
N PHE A 127 4.53 6.31 -2.48
CA PHE A 127 3.34 7.17 -2.34
C PHE A 127 2.54 6.91 -1.06
N GLU A 128 2.84 5.83 -0.35
CA GLU A 128 2.37 5.57 1.02
C GLU A 128 3.53 5.13 1.91
N TYR A 129 3.43 5.42 3.20
CA TYR A 129 4.47 5.19 4.19
C TYR A 129 3.90 4.47 5.41
N LEU A 130 4.78 3.84 6.17
CA LEU A 130 4.49 3.09 7.39
C LEU A 130 5.25 3.70 8.56
N ALA A 131 4.56 3.99 9.67
CA ALA A 131 5.23 4.31 10.92
C ALA A 131 5.68 3.02 11.63
N THR A 132 6.95 2.95 12.03
CA THR A 132 7.58 1.74 12.58
C THR A 132 8.70 2.07 13.58
N ASP A 133 8.98 1.15 14.49
CA ASP A 133 10.05 1.28 15.50
C ASP A 133 11.44 0.93 14.93
N SER A 134 11.53 0.55 13.65
CA SER A 134 12.80 0.21 13.01
C SER A 134 12.83 0.63 11.55
N PRO A 135 13.98 1.08 11.02
CA PRO A 135 14.10 1.35 9.60
C PRO A 135 13.92 0.04 8.81
N MET A 136 13.33 0.15 7.62
CA MET A 136 13.08 -0.98 6.74
C MET A 136 13.71 -0.75 5.37
N GLN A 137 14.20 -1.81 4.74
CA GLN A 137 14.88 -1.72 3.44
C GLN A 137 13.87 -1.58 2.31
N ALA A 138 14.18 -0.76 1.32
CA ALA A 138 13.43 -0.70 0.07
C ALA A 138 13.57 -2.02 -0.73
N PRO A 139 12.68 -2.29 -1.70
CA PRO A 139 12.83 -3.44 -2.59
C PRO A 139 14.19 -3.43 -3.32
N PRO A 140 14.83 -4.60 -3.52
CA PRO A 140 16.11 -4.66 -4.23
C PRO A 140 16.03 -4.08 -5.65
N GLN A 141 16.99 -3.25 -6.05
CA GLN A 141 16.94 -2.56 -7.35
C GLN A 141 16.87 -3.50 -8.56
N THR A 142 17.51 -4.68 -8.47
CA THR A 142 17.46 -5.72 -9.50
C THR A 142 16.04 -6.27 -9.67
N PHE A 143 15.37 -6.57 -8.55
CA PHE A 143 13.96 -6.98 -8.52
C PHE A 143 13.06 -5.89 -9.13
N VAL A 144 13.23 -4.64 -8.71
CA VAL A 144 12.44 -3.49 -9.21
C VAL A 144 12.57 -3.34 -10.73
N SER A 145 13.78 -3.50 -11.27
CA SER A 145 14.04 -3.31 -12.69
C SER A 145 13.47 -4.46 -13.53
N GLU A 146 13.62 -5.70 -13.05
CA GLU A 146 13.02 -6.89 -13.70
C GLU A 146 11.49 -6.86 -13.63
N LEU A 147 10.91 -6.51 -12.48
CA LEU A 147 9.46 -6.42 -12.32
C LEU A 147 8.87 -5.39 -13.29
N TYR A 148 9.47 -4.20 -13.38
CA TYR A 148 9.02 -3.19 -14.34
C TYR A 148 9.03 -3.69 -15.78
N ALA A 149 10.09 -4.41 -16.17
CA ALA A 149 10.19 -4.98 -17.51
C ALA A 149 9.10 -6.03 -17.77
N GLU A 150 8.75 -6.86 -16.79
CA GLU A 150 7.65 -7.83 -16.91
C GLU A 150 6.27 -7.15 -16.92
N LEU A 151 6.02 -6.18 -16.03
CA LEU A 151 4.78 -5.40 -16.03
C LEU A 151 4.55 -4.72 -17.38
N LYS A 152 5.60 -4.11 -17.96
CA LYS A 152 5.53 -3.47 -19.27
C LYS A 152 5.24 -4.44 -20.42
N LYS A 153 5.78 -5.67 -20.37
CA LYS A 153 5.44 -6.72 -21.37
C LYS A 153 3.97 -7.13 -21.28
N LEU A 154 3.40 -7.10 -20.07
CA LEU A 154 2.02 -7.48 -19.79
C LEU A 154 1.02 -6.31 -19.94
N GLY A 155 1.53 -5.08 -20.11
CA GLY A 155 0.76 -3.84 -20.14
C GLY A 155 0.11 -3.51 -18.79
N LEU A 156 0.87 -3.68 -17.70
CA LEU A 156 0.40 -3.59 -16.31
C LEU A 156 1.14 -2.54 -15.47
N GLU A 157 2.07 -1.80 -16.06
CA GLU A 157 2.96 -0.88 -15.36
C GLU A 157 2.25 0.29 -14.68
N GLU A 158 1.03 0.64 -15.13
CA GLU A 158 0.19 1.68 -14.52
C GLU A 158 -0.83 1.09 -13.52
N ASN A 159 -1.01 -0.23 -13.49
CA ASN A 159 -2.02 -0.90 -12.66
C ASN A 159 -1.45 -1.45 -11.35
N LEU A 160 -0.19 -1.89 -11.36
CA LEU A 160 0.43 -2.63 -10.27
C LEU A 160 1.62 -1.90 -9.68
N GLY A 161 1.62 -1.82 -8.35
CA GLY A 161 2.70 -1.32 -7.53
C GLY A 161 3.31 -2.40 -6.65
N ILE A 162 4.38 -2.05 -5.94
CA ILE A 162 4.96 -2.90 -4.90
C ILE A 162 4.39 -2.47 -3.56
N ARG A 163 4.05 -3.42 -2.68
CA ARG A 163 3.62 -3.13 -1.30
C ARG A 163 4.34 -4.04 -0.33
N ARG A 164 4.69 -3.52 0.85
CA ARG A 164 5.16 -4.35 1.97
C ARG A 164 4.02 -5.19 2.54
N ILE A 165 4.30 -6.44 2.88
CA ILE A 165 3.25 -7.39 3.30
C ILE A 165 3.48 -8.04 4.65
N GLU A 166 4.56 -7.72 5.36
CA GLU A 166 4.94 -8.44 6.59
C GLU A 166 3.82 -8.47 7.65
N HIS A 167 3.02 -7.41 7.72
CA HIS A 167 1.95 -7.27 8.73
C HIS A 167 0.58 -7.77 8.28
N VAL A 168 0.35 -7.94 6.97
CA VAL A 168 -0.97 -8.30 6.40
C VAL A 168 -1.05 -9.75 5.91
N ARG A 169 0.09 -10.41 5.73
CA ARG A 169 0.14 -11.75 5.12
C ARG A 169 -0.55 -12.81 5.97
N GLY A 170 -1.44 -13.58 5.34
CA GLY A 170 -2.08 -14.76 5.92
C GLY A 170 -3.18 -14.44 6.92
N GLN A 171 -3.66 -13.19 6.92
CA GLN A 171 -4.76 -12.75 7.78
C GLN A 171 -5.81 -12.07 6.93
N PRO A 172 -7.10 -12.48 7.03
CA PRO A 172 -8.15 -11.74 6.39
C PRO A 172 -8.13 -10.29 6.89
N THR A 173 -8.18 -9.35 5.96
CA THR A 173 -8.32 -7.93 6.24
C THR A 173 -9.60 -7.41 5.61
N TRP A 174 -10.06 -6.26 6.09
CA TRP A 174 -11.03 -5.45 5.37
C TRP A 174 -10.77 -3.99 5.68
N GLU A 175 -11.24 -3.13 4.81
CA GLU A 175 -10.86 -1.74 4.80
C GLU A 175 -12.10 -0.86 4.74
N THR A 176 -12.00 0.38 5.20
CA THR A 176 -13.04 1.38 5.04
C THR A 176 -12.40 2.76 5.02
N THR A 177 -12.87 3.60 4.09
CA THR A 177 -12.60 5.04 4.10
C THR A 177 -13.89 5.76 4.53
N PRO A 178 -14.06 6.12 5.81
CA PRO A 178 -15.31 6.73 6.27
C PRO A 178 -15.60 8.06 5.56
N ASP A 179 -16.84 8.23 5.12
CA ASP A 179 -17.30 9.44 4.43
C ASP A 179 -16.94 10.72 5.19
N GLY A 180 -16.38 11.69 4.46
CA GLY A 180 -15.98 12.99 5.00
C GLY A 180 -14.73 12.94 5.88
N THR A 181 -14.01 11.81 5.91
CA THR A 181 -12.71 11.69 6.58
C THR A 181 -11.57 11.56 5.58
N ARG A 182 -10.39 12.07 5.94
CA ARG A 182 -9.14 11.86 5.19
C ARG A 182 -8.33 10.78 5.90
N SER A 183 -8.94 9.62 6.07
CA SER A 183 -8.32 8.49 6.73
C SER A 183 -8.93 7.20 6.22
N ASN A 184 -8.07 6.20 6.15
CA ASN A 184 -8.43 4.86 5.78
C ASN A 184 -8.14 3.92 6.95
N VAL A 185 -9.05 2.99 7.23
CA VAL A 185 -8.99 2.07 8.38
C VAL A 185 -9.01 0.65 7.87
N VAL A 186 -7.93 -0.09 8.11
CA VAL A 186 -7.83 -1.53 7.85
C VAL A 186 -8.01 -2.28 9.15
N VAL A 187 -8.91 -3.26 9.17
CA VAL A 187 -9.14 -4.14 10.30
C VAL A 187 -8.64 -5.54 9.97
N PHE A 188 -7.84 -6.10 10.88
CA PHE A 188 -7.27 -7.43 10.75
C PHE A 188 -8.18 -8.43 11.47
N GLY A 189 -8.77 -9.35 10.71
CA GLY A 189 -9.65 -10.38 11.23
C GLY A 189 -10.84 -10.69 10.33
N ALA A 190 -11.78 -11.44 10.90
CA ALA A 190 -12.93 -11.92 10.15
C ALA A 190 -13.77 -10.75 9.61
N ILE A 191 -14.03 -10.81 8.31
CA ILE A 191 -14.96 -9.92 7.62
C ILE A 191 -16.36 -10.05 8.23
N PRO A 192 -17.01 -8.95 8.67
CA PRO A 192 -18.41 -8.95 9.07
C PRO A 192 -19.35 -9.46 7.96
N GLU A 193 -20.31 -10.33 8.29
CA GLU A 193 -21.28 -10.88 7.33
C GLU A 193 -22.10 -9.82 6.57
N GLU A 194 -22.27 -8.65 7.17
CA GLU A 194 -22.96 -7.49 6.57
C GLU A 194 -22.19 -7.00 5.34
N LEU A 195 -20.88 -6.82 5.51
CA LEU A 195 -19.96 -6.40 4.46
C LEU A 195 -19.75 -7.50 3.42
N LYS A 196 -20.09 -8.76 3.76
CA LYS A 196 -19.88 -9.86 2.84
C LYS A 196 -20.75 -9.84 1.58
N LYS A 197 -21.80 -9.02 1.60
CA LYS A 197 -22.79 -8.91 0.53
C LYS A 197 -22.46 -7.80 -0.46
N GLU A 198 -21.39 -7.04 -0.20
CA GLU A 198 -20.96 -5.92 -1.03
C GLU A 198 -19.99 -6.36 -2.13
N ASN A 199 -19.78 -5.51 -3.14
CA ASN A 199 -18.86 -5.79 -4.23
C ASN A 199 -17.42 -5.60 -3.74
N TYR A 200 -16.77 -6.70 -3.35
CA TYR A 200 -15.37 -6.68 -2.96
C TYR A 200 -14.45 -6.28 -4.10
N VAL A 201 -13.39 -5.57 -3.73
CA VAL A 201 -12.25 -5.31 -4.61
C VAL A 201 -11.01 -5.87 -3.93
N THR A 202 -10.35 -6.82 -4.58
CA THR A 202 -9.02 -7.24 -4.17
C THR A 202 -8.01 -6.19 -4.62
N VAL A 203 -7.24 -5.62 -3.70
CA VAL A 203 -6.19 -4.63 -4.01
C VAL A 203 -4.78 -5.08 -3.65
N LEU A 204 -4.60 -6.26 -3.05
CA LEU A 204 -3.30 -6.78 -2.63
C LEU A 204 -3.15 -8.26 -2.94
N TRP A 205 -1.97 -8.61 -3.45
CA TRP A 205 -1.55 -9.96 -3.77
C TRP A 205 -0.14 -10.22 -3.29
N TYR A 206 0.16 -11.47 -2.97
CA TYR A 206 1.51 -11.90 -2.65
C TYR A 206 1.79 -13.29 -3.20
N PHE A 207 3.05 -13.69 -3.14
CA PHE A 207 3.50 -14.98 -3.66
C PHE A 207 4.21 -15.77 -2.55
N ASP A 208 4.05 -17.08 -2.56
CA ASP A 208 4.87 -17.98 -1.75
C ASP A 208 6.23 -18.22 -2.40
N ASP A 209 7.15 -18.87 -1.67
CA ASP A 209 8.52 -19.15 -2.12
C ASP A 209 8.57 -20.06 -3.36
N ASP A 210 7.49 -20.75 -3.70
CA ASP A 210 7.33 -21.54 -4.93
C ASP A 210 6.68 -20.75 -6.09
N GLY A 211 6.34 -19.48 -5.88
CA GLY A 211 5.69 -18.60 -6.84
C GLY A 211 4.15 -18.71 -6.86
N SER A 212 3.55 -19.48 -5.96
CA SER A 212 2.09 -19.59 -5.85
C SER A 212 1.45 -18.26 -5.46
N LEU A 213 0.46 -17.82 -6.23
CA LEU A 213 -0.28 -16.58 -6.00
C LEU A 213 -1.29 -16.73 -4.87
N HIS A 214 -1.30 -15.74 -3.98
CA HIS A 214 -2.32 -15.53 -2.96
C HIS A 214 -2.90 -14.12 -3.09
N GLN A 215 -4.11 -13.96 -2.57
CA GLN A 215 -4.80 -12.69 -2.53
C GLN A 215 -5.32 -12.46 -1.12
N GLU A 216 -5.18 -11.23 -0.64
CA GLU A 216 -5.87 -10.79 0.56
C GLU A 216 -7.13 -10.04 0.13
N PHE A 217 -8.24 -10.34 0.78
CA PHE A 217 -9.49 -9.66 0.48
C PHE A 217 -9.48 -8.28 1.11
N PHE A 218 -9.92 -7.30 0.33
CA PHE A 218 -10.22 -5.97 0.81
C PHE A 218 -11.68 -5.70 0.52
N ILE A 219 -12.28 -4.97 1.44
CA ILE A 219 -13.64 -4.45 1.32
C ILE A 219 -13.43 -2.96 1.34
N GLU A 220 -14.13 -2.24 0.49
CA GLU A 220 -14.31 -0.80 0.63
C GLU A 220 -15.78 -0.48 0.43
#